data_AF-A0A847H792-F1
#
_entry.id   AF-A0A847H792-F1
#
_cell.length_a   1.000
_cell.length_b   1.000
_cell.length_c   1.000
_cell.angle_alpha   90.00
_cell.angle_beta   90.00
_cell.angle_gamma   90.00
#
_symmetry.space_group_name_H-M   'P 1'
#
loop_
_entity.id
_entity.type
_entity.pdbx_description
1 polymer ?
#
loop_
_entity_poly.entity_id
_entity_poly.type
_entity_poly.pdbx_seq_one_letter_code
_entity_poly.pdbx_strand_id
1 'polypeptide(L)'
;MSGEALIYDAELSPTKEDIAGRYAGIVTLFGSYRLVDPDDVVGIEVLVGSDLDGRTVQLPLTYRPEEIDPECTLTDMEHSVLGRRWVSNALGDPVAVAQFIRTILEGDDGATRSDGVPAALDIRGSGSEGKVDVRDVELFEVTRQRAVGTVNIDGNVRSFQLILPHLLRRLNSTGVDANTARLHLIGWLPSMPEKQRVLAELSLRT
;
A
#
# COMPACT_ATOMS: atom_id res chain seq x y z
N MET A 1 4.24 -3.81 -13.98
CA MET A 1 4.51 -5.23 -13.66
C MET A 1 4.78 -5.33 -12.18
N SER A 2 3.99 -6.17 -11.52
CA SER A 2 3.91 -6.31 -10.06
C SER A 2 5.22 -6.69 -9.36
N GLY A 3 6.13 -7.38 -10.05
CA GLY A 3 7.47 -7.70 -9.57
C GLY A 3 7.52 -8.75 -8.46
N GLU A 4 8.72 -9.01 -7.94
CA GLU A 4 8.96 -9.89 -6.80
C GLU A 4 9.58 -9.09 -5.65
N ALA A 5 8.99 -9.19 -4.46
CA ALA A 5 9.55 -8.62 -3.24
C ALA A 5 10.51 -9.60 -2.58
N LEU A 6 11.75 -9.16 -2.40
CA LEU A 6 12.77 -9.94 -1.69
C LEU A 6 12.44 -10.04 -0.19
N ILE A 7 12.40 -11.27 0.30
CA ILE A 7 12.20 -11.59 1.72
C ILE A 7 13.48 -12.18 2.28
N TYR A 8 13.96 -11.57 3.35
CA TYR A 8 15.10 -12.05 4.12
C TYR A 8 14.60 -12.88 5.30
N ASP A 9 15.27 -13.99 5.56
CA ASP A 9 15.17 -14.67 6.85
C ASP A 9 15.87 -13.80 7.89
N ALA A 10 15.09 -13.03 8.64
CA ALA A 10 15.59 -11.98 9.51
C ALA A 10 14.79 -11.85 10.80
N GLU A 11 15.52 -11.71 11.90
CA GLU A 11 14.97 -11.21 13.16
C GLU A 11 14.70 -9.71 13.05
N LEU A 12 13.53 -9.29 13.55
CA LEU A 12 13.03 -7.92 13.53
C LEU A 12 12.72 -7.44 14.95
N SER A 13 13.17 -6.23 15.30
CA SER A 13 12.83 -5.61 16.58
C SER A 13 12.53 -4.11 16.39
N PRO A 14 11.29 -3.65 16.64
CA PRO A 14 10.10 -4.43 17.01
C PRO A 14 9.65 -5.40 15.89
N THR A 15 8.84 -6.40 16.25
CA THR A 15 8.26 -7.33 15.25
C THR A 15 7.17 -6.64 14.43
N LYS A 16 6.76 -7.27 13.31
CA LYS A 16 5.63 -6.75 12.51
C LYS A 16 4.33 -6.79 13.30
N GLU A 17 4.13 -7.79 14.14
CA GLU A 17 3.00 -7.94 15.05
C GLU A 17 2.97 -6.80 16.08
N ASP A 18 4.12 -6.45 16.67
CA ASP A 18 4.22 -5.30 17.58
C ASP A 18 3.82 -3.99 16.90
N ILE A 19 4.33 -3.76 15.68
CA ILE A 19 4.01 -2.58 14.87
C ILE A 19 2.51 -2.56 14.53
N ALA A 20 1.95 -3.69 14.07
CA ALA A 20 0.55 -3.83 13.70
C ALA A 20 -0.39 -3.57 14.89
N GLY A 21 -0.07 -4.14 16.06
CA GLY A 21 -0.83 -3.93 17.29
C GLY A 21 -0.76 -2.48 17.75
N ARG A 22 0.44 -1.88 17.77
CA ARG A 22 0.66 -0.52 18.30
C ARG A 22 0.06 0.58 17.41
N TYR A 23 0.18 0.46 16.09
CA TYR A 23 -0.17 1.55 15.17
C TYR A 23 -1.47 1.35 14.40
N ALA A 24 -2.06 0.17 14.45
CA ALA A 24 -3.31 -0.15 13.78
C ALA A 24 -4.30 -0.96 14.64
N GLY A 25 -3.98 -1.29 15.89
CA GLY A 25 -4.88 -2.08 16.75
C GLY A 25 -5.19 -3.47 16.18
N ILE A 26 -4.30 -4.00 15.34
CA ILE A 26 -4.42 -5.36 14.81
C ILE A 26 -4.07 -6.34 15.93
N VAL A 27 -5.03 -7.18 16.31
CA VAL A 27 -4.85 -8.20 17.36
C VAL A 27 -4.55 -9.58 16.79
N THR A 28 -4.94 -9.81 15.54
CA THR A 28 -4.56 -11.02 14.79
C THR A 28 -4.03 -10.58 13.43
N LEU A 29 -2.73 -10.75 13.21
CA LEU A 29 -2.10 -10.48 11.92
C LEU A 29 -2.36 -11.66 10.98
N PHE A 30 -2.95 -11.39 9.81
CA PHE A 30 -3.19 -12.42 8.79
C PHE A 30 -2.03 -12.54 7.81
N GLY A 31 -1.24 -11.47 7.66
CA GLY A 31 -0.10 -11.39 6.76
C GLY A 31 -0.05 -10.02 6.09
N SER A 32 0.41 -9.98 4.85
CA SER A 32 0.54 -8.74 4.09
C SER A 32 0.41 -8.92 2.58
N TYR A 33 0.24 -7.82 1.87
CA TYR A 33 0.53 -7.73 0.43
C TYR A 33 1.61 -6.66 0.20
N ARG A 34 2.30 -6.74 -0.94
CA ARG A 34 3.44 -5.88 -1.25
C ARG A 34 3.35 -5.28 -2.65
N LEU A 35 4.00 -4.13 -2.80
CA LEU A 35 4.39 -3.55 -4.08
C LEU A 35 5.92 -3.45 -4.10
N VAL A 36 6.49 -3.31 -5.29
CA VAL A 36 7.95 -3.22 -5.46
C VAL A 36 8.32 -1.79 -5.84
N ASP A 37 9.32 -1.25 -5.14
CA ASP A 37 10.07 -0.09 -5.59
C ASP A 37 10.97 -0.49 -6.77
N PRO A 38 10.82 0.12 -7.97
CA PRO A 38 11.67 -0.19 -9.11
C PRO A 38 13.17 0.00 -8.87
N ASP A 39 13.54 0.84 -7.91
CA ASP A 39 14.93 1.12 -7.56
C ASP A 39 15.46 0.22 -6.42
N ASP A 40 14.63 -0.67 -5.87
CA ASP A 40 14.96 -1.61 -4.79
C ASP A 40 15.49 -0.95 -3.51
N VAL A 41 15.02 0.26 -3.20
CA VAL A 41 15.43 1.02 -2.01
C VAL A 41 14.37 0.95 -0.91
N VAL A 42 13.10 1.06 -1.28
CA VAL A 42 11.96 1.19 -0.37
C VAL A 42 11.13 -0.09 -0.33
N GLY A 43 11.06 -0.73 0.84
CA GLY A 43 10.11 -1.83 1.03
C GLY A 43 8.70 -1.28 1.19
N ILE A 44 7.77 -1.67 0.31
CA ILE A 44 6.36 -1.23 0.36
C ILE A 44 5.47 -2.41 0.76
N GLU A 45 4.86 -2.34 1.93
CA GLU A 45 4.07 -3.45 2.51
C GLU A 45 2.80 -2.93 3.15
N VAL A 46 1.71 -3.68 3.01
CA VAL A 46 0.48 -3.41 3.74
C VAL A 46 0.16 -4.62 4.61
N LEU A 47 0.23 -4.43 5.93
CA LEU A 47 -0.16 -5.46 6.89
C LEU A 47 -1.69 -5.54 6.93
N VAL A 48 -2.23 -6.75 6.98
CA VAL A 48 -3.67 -7.02 7.03
C VAL A 48 -3.96 -7.93 8.21
N GLY A 49 -4.99 -7.60 8.98
CA GLY A 49 -5.37 -8.38 10.16
C GLY A 49 -6.79 -8.10 10.61
N SER A 50 -7.14 -8.56 11.81
CA SER A 50 -8.38 -8.19 12.49
C SER A 50 -8.13 -7.32 13.70
N ASP A 51 -9.06 -6.40 13.95
CA ASP A 51 -9.15 -5.66 15.22
C ASP A 51 -9.90 -6.46 16.31
N LEU A 52 -10.08 -5.86 17.49
CA LEU A 52 -10.79 -6.46 18.63
C LEU A 52 -12.25 -6.83 18.33
N ASP A 53 -12.89 -6.16 17.38
CA ASP A 53 -14.27 -6.42 16.97
C ASP A 53 -14.34 -7.49 15.84
N GLY A 54 -13.20 -8.09 15.47
CA GLY A 54 -13.10 -9.09 14.41
C GLY A 54 -13.21 -8.49 13.00
N ARG A 55 -13.10 -7.17 12.85
CA ARG A 55 -13.19 -6.50 11.55
C ARG A 55 -11.85 -6.53 10.84
N THR A 56 -11.86 -6.72 9.52
CA THR A 56 -10.63 -6.70 8.73
C THR A 56 -10.10 -5.27 8.59
N VAL A 57 -8.87 -5.05 9.02
CA VAL A 57 -8.19 -3.76 8.96
C VAL A 57 -6.82 -3.90 8.29
N GLN A 58 -6.27 -2.78 7.85
CA GLN A 58 -4.94 -2.72 7.24
C GLN A 58 -4.07 -1.58 7.78
N LEU A 59 -2.75 -1.74 7.61
CA LEU A 59 -1.71 -0.76 7.94
C LEU A 59 -0.68 -0.68 6.80
N PRO A 60 -0.70 0.38 5.98
CA PRO A 60 0.27 0.57 4.92
C PRO A 60 1.58 1.17 5.46
N LEU A 61 2.70 0.52 5.16
CA LEU A 61 4.03 0.83 5.68
C LEU A 61 5.06 0.97 4.55
N THR A 62 6.03 1.85 4.76
CA THR A 62 7.33 1.77 4.09
C THR A 62 8.45 1.41 5.06
N TYR A 63 9.48 0.76 4.54
CA TYR A 63 10.74 0.48 5.23
C TYR A 63 11.90 1.12 4.46
N ARG A 64 12.58 2.09 5.08
CA ARG A 64 13.69 2.84 4.48
C ARG A 64 14.99 2.72 5.28
N PRO A 65 16.16 2.81 4.64
CA PRO A 65 17.43 2.91 5.37
C PRO A 65 17.59 4.26 6.12
N GLU A 66 16.86 5.30 5.70
CA GLU A 66 16.94 6.66 6.24
C GLU A 66 15.54 7.24 6.51
N GLU A 67 15.43 8.07 7.54
CA GLU A 67 14.21 8.82 7.87
C GLU A 67 14.04 9.97 6.89
N ILE A 68 12.88 10.06 6.23
CA ILE A 68 12.59 11.13 5.27
C ILE A 68 11.60 12.17 5.82
N ASP A 69 10.76 11.76 6.76
CA ASP A 69 9.76 12.62 7.38
C ASP A 69 9.41 12.10 8.78
N PRO A 70 9.83 12.80 9.86
CA PRO A 70 9.49 12.43 11.23
C PRO A 70 7.98 12.47 11.53
N GLU A 71 7.18 13.27 10.82
CA GLU A 71 5.73 13.34 11.05
C GLU A 71 5.00 12.08 10.55
N CYS A 72 5.55 11.44 9.51
CA CYS A 72 5.03 10.19 8.97
C CYS A 72 5.68 8.94 9.57
N THR A 73 6.79 9.10 10.31
CA THR A 73 7.52 8.00 10.92
C THR A 73 6.79 7.44 12.14
N LEU A 74 6.60 6.11 12.14
CA LEU A 74 5.93 5.42 13.22
C LEU A 74 6.94 4.95 14.28
N THR A 75 8.00 4.30 13.82
CA THR A 75 9.08 3.75 14.63
C THR A 75 10.29 3.45 13.75
N ASP A 76 11.44 3.22 14.34
CA ASP A 76 12.50 2.45 13.70
C ASP A 76 12.41 0.96 14.07
N MET A 77 13.11 0.14 13.29
CA MET A 77 13.18 -1.31 13.40
C MET A 77 14.61 -1.79 13.11
N GLU A 78 15.18 -2.56 14.01
CA GLU A 78 16.41 -3.31 13.75
C GLU A 78 16.07 -4.54 12.90
N HIS A 79 16.70 -4.63 11.73
CA HIS A 79 16.60 -5.78 10.83
C HIS A 79 17.96 -6.48 10.79
N SER A 80 18.04 -7.72 11.27
CA SER A 80 19.31 -8.46 11.38
C SER A 80 20.15 -8.54 10.09
N VAL A 81 19.51 -8.60 8.92
CA VAL A 81 20.20 -8.60 7.61
C VAL A 81 20.44 -7.19 7.03
N LEU A 82 19.44 -6.31 7.10
CA LEU A 82 19.44 -5.01 6.42
C LEU A 82 19.89 -3.85 7.33
N GLY A 83 20.16 -4.10 8.61
CA GLY A 83 20.41 -3.07 9.62
C GLY A 83 19.15 -2.29 9.98
N ARG A 84 19.33 -1.13 10.61
CA ARG A 84 18.22 -0.27 11.03
C ARG A 84 17.36 0.16 9.84
N ARG A 85 16.05 0.17 10.04
CA ARG A 85 15.03 0.58 9.07
C ARG A 85 14.03 1.53 9.73
N TRP A 86 13.72 2.61 9.03
CA TRP A 86 12.66 3.53 9.41
C TRP A 86 11.34 3.01 8.87
N VAL A 87 10.39 2.80 9.78
CA VAL A 87 9.05 2.31 9.50
C VAL A 87 8.08 3.48 9.53
N SER A 88 7.53 3.83 8.37
CA SER A 88 6.70 5.03 8.20
C SER A 88 5.35 4.67 7.59
N ASN A 89 4.36 5.55 7.76
CA ASN A 89 3.09 5.47 7.04
C ASN A 89 3.36 5.57 5.52
N ALA A 90 2.94 4.57 4.74
CA ALA A 90 3.29 4.55 3.31
C ALA A 90 2.71 5.74 2.51
N LEU A 91 1.64 6.36 3.00
CA LEU A 91 1.05 7.55 2.37
C LEU A 91 1.92 8.81 2.53
N GLY A 92 2.94 8.77 3.40
CA GLY A 92 3.96 9.81 3.52
C GLY A 92 5.22 9.55 2.68
N ASP A 93 5.29 8.43 1.95
CA ASP A 93 6.44 8.10 1.11
C ASP A 93 6.09 8.28 -0.37
N PRO A 94 6.70 9.25 -1.08
CA PRO A 94 6.45 9.49 -2.50
C PRO A 94 6.63 8.24 -3.39
N VAL A 95 7.58 7.35 -3.03
CA VAL A 95 7.83 6.11 -3.79
C VAL A 95 6.65 5.15 -3.64
N ALA A 96 6.15 4.95 -2.42
CA ALA A 96 4.99 4.10 -2.20
C ALA A 96 3.73 4.66 -2.86
N VAL A 97 3.50 5.97 -2.75
CA VAL A 97 2.37 6.65 -3.41
C VAL A 97 2.43 6.47 -4.93
N ALA A 98 3.60 6.66 -5.55
CA ALA A 98 3.79 6.42 -6.98
C ALA A 98 3.45 4.98 -7.36
N GLN A 99 3.90 3.98 -6.58
CA GLN A 99 3.61 2.57 -6.86
C GLN A 99 2.14 2.20 -6.66
N PHE A 100 1.44 2.77 -5.67
CA PHE A 100 -0.01 2.60 -5.55
C PHE A 100 -0.73 3.19 -6.76
N ILE A 101 -0.38 4.42 -7.17
CA ILE A 101 -0.98 5.07 -8.34
C ILE A 101 -0.75 4.23 -9.60
N ARG A 102 0.49 3.84 -9.88
CA ARG A 102 0.84 2.98 -11.03
C ARG A 102 0.03 1.68 -11.03
N THR A 103 0.04 0.95 -9.92
CA THR A 103 -0.65 -0.35 -9.81
C THR A 103 -2.15 -0.20 -10.09
N ILE A 104 -2.77 0.85 -9.55
CA ILE A 104 -4.18 1.15 -9.78
C ILE A 104 -4.46 1.47 -11.25
N LEU A 105 -3.65 2.32 -11.88
CA LEU A 105 -3.82 2.75 -13.27
C LEU A 105 -3.63 1.62 -14.28
N GLU A 106 -2.59 0.81 -14.10
CA GLU A 106 -2.25 -0.31 -14.99
C GLU A 106 -3.20 -1.51 -14.83
N GLY A 107 -4.02 -1.53 -13.78
CA GLY A 107 -4.80 -2.72 -13.43
C GLY A 107 -3.92 -3.91 -13.04
N ASP A 108 -2.72 -3.63 -12.51
CA ASP A 108 -1.66 -4.58 -12.18
C ASP A 108 -1.96 -5.26 -10.83
N ASP A 109 -1.27 -6.38 -10.60
CA ASP A 109 -1.41 -7.19 -9.39
C ASP A 109 -0.39 -6.79 -8.30
N GLY A 110 -0.46 -7.44 -7.14
CA GLY A 110 0.55 -7.33 -6.09
C GLY A 110 1.82 -8.12 -6.39
N ALA A 111 2.91 -7.74 -5.74
CA ALA A 111 4.19 -8.43 -5.88
C ALA A 111 4.14 -9.86 -5.33
N THR A 112 4.83 -10.79 -6.00
CA THR A 112 5.13 -12.10 -5.39
C THR A 112 6.20 -11.95 -4.32
N ARG A 113 6.40 -13.00 -3.51
CA ARG A 113 7.45 -13.01 -2.48
C ARG A 113 8.48 -14.09 -2.80
N SER A 114 9.76 -13.74 -2.66
CA SER A 114 10.87 -14.65 -2.96
C SER A 114 10.94 -15.88 -2.03
N ASP A 115 10.26 -15.83 -0.88
CA ASP A 115 10.14 -16.96 0.06
C ASP A 115 8.96 -17.90 -0.27
N GLY A 116 8.19 -17.60 -1.32
CA GLY A 116 7.04 -18.40 -1.75
C GLY A 116 5.82 -18.32 -0.84
N VAL A 117 5.85 -17.51 0.23
CA VAL A 117 4.69 -17.30 1.10
C VAL A 117 3.64 -16.50 0.33
N PRO A 118 2.38 -16.95 0.22
CA PRO A 118 1.33 -16.19 -0.45
C PRO A 118 1.02 -14.87 0.27
N ALA A 119 0.57 -13.88 -0.50
CA ALA A 119 0.04 -12.65 0.08
C ALA A 119 -1.24 -12.94 0.90
N ALA A 120 -1.50 -12.13 1.93
CA ALA A 120 -2.73 -12.21 2.71
C ALA A 120 -3.98 -11.91 1.87
N LEU A 121 -3.82 -11.08 0.84
CA LEU A 121 -4.83 -10.77 -0.16
C LEU A 121 -4.17 -10.76 -1.54
N ASP A 122 -4.84 -11.36 -2.52
CA ASP A 122 -4.61 -10.99 -3.92
C ASP A 122 -5.13 -9.57 -4.10
N ILE A 123 -4.40 -8.75 -4.85
CA ILE A 123 -4.78 -7.36 -5.12
C ILE A 123 -4.74 -7.09 -6.61
N ARG A 124 -5.58 -6.17 -7.07
CA ARG A 124 -5.56 -5.70 -8.46
C ARG A 124 -6.05 -4.27 -8.61
N GLY A 125 -5.40 -3.49 -9.46
CA GLY A 125 -5.90 -2.18 -9.87
C GLY A 125 -7.18 -2.28 -10.70
N SER A 126 -8.05 -1.27 -10.62
CA SER A 126 -9.27 -1.20 -11.44
C SER A 126 -9.07 -0.48 -12.77
N GLY A 127 -7.89 0.10 -13.00
CA GLY A 127 -7.55 0.77 -14.25
C GLY A 127 -7.34 -0.19 -15.41
N SER A 128 -7.20 0.37 -16.59
CA SER A 128 -6.95 -0.36 -17.83
C SER A 128 -5.92 0.35 -18.70
N GLU A 129 -5.11 1.24 -18.10
CA GLU A 129 -4.04 1.90 -18.81
C GLU A 129 -2.95 0.88 -19.14
N GLY A 130 -2.21 1.12 -20.22
CA GLY A 130 -1.00 0.34 -20.51
C GLY A 130 0.08 0.63 -19.46
N LYS A 131 1.33 0.25 -19.76
CA LYS A 131 2.45 0.66 -18.91
C LYS A 131 2.50 2.19 -18.82
N VAL A 132 2.43 2.73 -17.60
CA VAL A 132 2.51 4.18 -17.34
C VAL A 132 3.76 4.52 -16.55
N ASP A 133 4.33 5.67 -16.87
CA ASP A 133 5.45 6.23 -16.13
C ASP A 133 4.93 7.20 -15.07
N VAL A 134 4.98 6.77 -13.80
CA VAL A 134 4.51 7.51 -12.63
C VAL A 134 5.70 7.95 -11.81
N ARG A 135 5.96 9.25 -11.76
CA ARG A 135 7.12 9.85 -11.10
C ARG A 135 6.79 11.23 -10.53
N ASP A 136 7.79 11.86 -9.92
CA ASP A 136 7.72 13.25 -9.43
C ASP A 136 6.50 13.47 -8.52
N VAL A 137 6.26 12.57 -7.57
CA VAL A 137 5.19 12.72 -6.58
C VAL A 137 5.58 13.80 -5.57
N GLU A 138 4.79 14.87 -5.50
CA GLU A 138 4.88 15.90 -4.47
C GLU A 138 3.67 15.81 -3.55
N LEU A 139 3.91 15.68 -2.24
CA LEU A 139 2.86 15.53 -1.23
C LEU A 139 2.56 16.89 -0.58
N PHE A 140 1.28 17.26 -0.53
CA PHE A 140 0.81 18.51 0.11
C PHE A 140 0.07 18.25 1.41
N GLU A 141 -0.67 17.14 1.49
CA GLU A 141 -1.39 16.74 2.69
C GLU A 141 -1.25 15.23 2.88
N VAL A 142 -0.82 14.83 4.08
CA VAL A 142 -0.70 13.43 4.46
C VAL A 142 -1.45 13.21 5.78
N THR A 143 -2.26 12.15 5.81
CA THR A 143 -2.85 11.59 7.01
C THR A 143 -2.60 10.09 7.03
N ARG A 144 -3.01 9.39 8.10
CA ARG A 144 -2.90 7.92 8.17
C ARG A 144 -3.64 7.17 7.05
N GLN A 145 -4.62 7.79 6.40
CA GLN A 145 -5.47 7.12 5.42
C GLN A 145 -5.61 7.89 4.11
N ARG A 146 -5.00 9.08 3.98
CA ARG A 146 -5.09 9.92 2.79
C ARG A 146 -3.76 10.59 2.46
N ALA A 147 -3.41 10.60 1.18
CA ALA A 147 -2.39 11.47 0.60
C ALA A 147 -3.02 12.34 -0.50
N VAL A 148 -2.67 13.63 -0.53
CA VAL A 148 -3.05 14.59 -1.57
C VAL A 148 -1.79 15.26 -2.09
N GLY A 149 -1.70 15.42 -3.40
CA GLY A 149 -0.49 15.95 -4.02
C GLY A 149 -0.61 16.10 -5.52
N THR A 150 0.55 16.28 -6.16
CA THR A 150 0.72 16.20 -7.61
C THR A 150 1.59 15.01 -7.98
N VAL A 151 1.36 14.49 -9.18
CA VAL A 151 2.13 13.38 -9.74
C VAL A 151 2.29 13.58 -11.24
N ASN A 152 3.46 13.25 -11.77
CA ASN A 152 3.72 13.24 -13.21
C ASN A 152 3.39 11.84 -13.75
N ILE A 153 2.39 11.77 -14.64
CA ILE A 153 1.97 10.54 -15.32
C ILE A 153 2.20 10.75 -16.82
N ASP A 154 3.16 10.01 -17.39
CA ASP A 154 3.56 10.10 -18.81
C ASP A 154 3.83 11.54 -19.29
N GLY A 155 4.50 12.34 -18.45
CA GLY A 155 4.82 13.74 -18.74
C GLY A 155 3.71 14.74 -18.40
N ASN A 156 2.56 14.28 -17.92
CA ASN A 156 1.43 15.14 -17.55
C ASN A 156 1.31 15.21 -16.03
N VAL A 157 1.55 16.40 -15.47
CA VAL A 157 1.34 16.67 -14.05
C VAL A 157 -0.16 16.71 -13.76
N ARG A 158 -0.61 15.88 -12.83
CA ARG A 158 -2.01 15.75 -12.41
C ARG A 158 -2.09 15.90 -10.90
N SER A 159 -3.15 16.54 -10.42
CA SER A 159 -3.46 16.49 -8.99
C SER A 159 -4.08 15.13 -8.65
N PHE A 160 -3.72 14.58 -7.49
CA PHE A 160 -4.27 13.31 -7.02
C PHE A 160 -4.78 13.39 -5.59
N GLN A 161 -5.73 12.50 -5.29
CA GLN A 161 -6.07 12.10 -3.94
C GLN A 161 -6.06 10.57 -3.88
N LEU A 162 -5.24 10.03 -3.00
CA LEU A 162 -5.13 8.60 -2.72
C LEU A 162 -5.63 8.33 -1.30
N ILE A 163 -6.57 7.39 -1.14
CA ILE A 163 -7.11 6.97 0.16
C ILE A 163 -6.84 5.49 0.37
N LEU A 164 -6.19 5.12 1.47
CA LEU A 164 -6.10 3.73 1.94
C LEU A 164 -6.87 3.62 3.25
N PRO A 165 -8.11 3.10 3.25
CA PRO A 165 -8.91 3.03 4.46
C PRO A 165 -8.28 2.08 5.47
N HIS A 166 -8.33 2.43 6.76
CA HIS A 166 -7.91 1.51 7.81
C HIS A 166 -8.85 0.31 7.91
N LEU A 167 -10.16 0.55 7.88
CA LEU A 167 -11.19 -0.50 7.92
C LEU A 167 -11.60 -0.92 6.50
N LEU A 168 -11.38 -2.19 6.15
CA LEU A 168 -11.67 -2.70 4.82
C LEU A 168 -13.16 -2.99 4.63
N ARG A 169 -13.76 -2.29 3.67
CA ARG A 169 -15.18 -2.42 3.32
C ARG A 169 -15.37 -3.29 2.08
N ARG A 170 -16.54 -3.95 1.99
CA ARG A 170 -16.94 -4.66 0.76
C ARG A 170 -17.03 -3.66 -0.38
N LEU A 171 -16.57 -4.09 -1.55
CA LEU A 171 -16.90 -3.40 -2.79
C LEU A 171 -18.39 -3.63 -3.07
N ASN A 172 -19.20 -2.58 -2.97
CA ASN A 172 -20.60 -2.64 -3.36
C ASN A 172 -20.69 -2.37 -4.87
N SER A 173 -21.17 -3.36 -5.64
CA SER A 173 -21.35 -3.24 -7.10
C SER A 173 -22.55 -2.38 -7.52
N THR A 174 -23.32 -1.86 -6.56
CA THR A 174 -24.54 -1.08 -6.82
C THR A 174 -24.24 0.41 -6.68
N GLY A 175 -23.79 1.05 -7.75
CA GLY A 175 -23.58 2.51 -7.78
C GLY A 175 -22.73 2.94 -8.96
N VAL A 176 -23.32 2.96 -10.17
CA VAL A 176 -22.74 3.69 -11.29
C VAL A 176 -23.07 5.16 -11.09
N ASP A 177 -22.27 5.85 -10.27
CA ASP A 177 -22.34 7.32 -10.20
C ASP A 177 -21.28 7.91 -11.13
N ALA A 178 -21.79 8.54 -12.18
CA ALA A 178 -21.03 9.26 -13.18
C ALA A 178 -20.59 10.63 -12.62
N ASN A 179 -19.43 10.70 -11.94
CA ASN A 179 -18.55 11.88 -12.06
C ASN A 179 -17.17 11.66 -11.41
N THR A 180 -16.12 11.80 -12.23
CA THR A 180 -14.71 11.38 -11.98
C THR A 180 -14.59 9.87 -11.80
N ALA A 181 -13.96 9.17 -12.75
CA ALA A 181 -13.73 7.73 -12.62
C ALA A 181 -12.85 7.47 -11.38
N ARG A 182 -13.49 7.17 -10.25
CA ARG A 182 -12.81 6.77 -9.03
C ARG A 182 -12.22 5.39 -9.30
N LEU A 183 -10.90 5.33 -9.35
CA LEU A 183 -10.18 4.09 -9.53
C LEU A 183 -9.93 3.45 -8.17
N HIS A 184 -9.80 2.13 -8.14
CA HIS A 184 -9.66 1.37 -6.92
C HIS A 184 -8.45 0.44 -7.00
N LEU A 185 -7.83 0.21 -5.85
CA LEU A 185 -7.13 -1.04 -5.61
C LEU A 185 -8.12 -1.97 -4.92
N ILE A 186 -8.44 -3.10 -5.54
CA ILE A 186 -9.32 -4.11 -4.96
C ILE A 186 -8.49 -5.29 -4.47
N GLY A 187 -8.99 -6.01 -3.48
CA GLY A 187 -8.38 -7.26 -3.05
C GLY A 187 -9.36 -8.28 -2.49
N TRP A 188 -8.93 -9.54 -2.48
CA TRP A 188 -9.74 -10.69 -2.08
C TRP A 188 -8.85 -11.80 -1.51
N LEU A 189 -9.46 -12.72 -0.77
CA LEU A 189 -8.80 -13.99 -0.43
C LEU A 189 -8.81 -14.87 -1.68
N PRO A 190 -7.70 -15.54 -2.04
CA PRO A 190 -7.65 -16.44 -3.20
C PRO A 190 -8.76 -17.52 -3.18
N SER A 191 -9.15 -17.96 -1.98
CA SER A 191 -10.23 -18.94 -1.77
C SER A 191 -11.65 -18.38 -1.90
N MET A 192 -11.82 -17.05 -1.95
CA MET A 192 -13.12 -16.36 -2.03
C MET A 192 -13.04 -15.12 -2.96
N PRO A 193 -12.74 -15.31 -4.26
CA PRO A 193 -12.52 -14.21 -5.21
C PRO A 193 -13.75 -13.31 -5.41
N GLU A 194 -14.95 -13.80 -5.10
CA GLU A 194 -16.20 -13.05 -5.17
C GLU A 194 -16.35 -12.02 -4.03
N LYS A 195 -15.58 -12.15 -2.94
CA LYS A 195 -15.67 -11.28 -1.75
C LYS A 195 -14.65 -10.15 -1.79
N GLN A 196 -14.72 -9.33 -2.82
CA GLN A 196 -13.79 -8.21 -3.00
C GLN A 196 -13.94 -7.12 -1.92
N ARG A 197 -12.82 -6.47 -1.62
CA ARG A 197 -12.70 -5.31 -0.71
C ARG A 197 -12.01 -4.18 -1.45
N VAL A 198 -12.39 -2.94 -1.11
CA VAL A 198 -11.64 -1.76 -1.55
C VAL A 198 -10.47 -1.56 -0.59
N LEU A 199 -9.25 -1.67 -1.12
CA LEU A 199 -7.99 -1.49 -0.39
C LEU A 199 -7.43 -0.08 -0.55
N ALA A 200 -7.69 0.55 -1.69
CA ALA A 200 -7.38 1.95 -1.94
C ALA A 200 -8.37 2.58 -2.93
N GLU A 201 -8.53 3.89 -2.85
CA GLU A 201 -9.27 4.72 -3.80
C GLU A 201 -8.36 5.81 -4.35
N LEU A 202 -8.32 5.95 -5.67
CA LEU A 202 -7.57 6.97 -6.38
C LEU A 202 -8.53 7.89 -7.14
N SER A 203 -8.34 9.20 -6.96
CA SER A 203 -8.99 10.23 -7.78
C SER A 203 -7.91 11.10 -8.41
N LEU A 204 -7.97 11.27 -9.73
CA LEU A 204 -7.08 12.14 -10.48
C LEU A 204 -7.85 13.33 -11.04
N ARG A 205 -7.22 14.50 -11.01
CA ARG A 205 -7.75 15.74 -11.58
C ARG A 205 -6.69 16.37 -12.48
N THR A 206 -7.15 16.95 -13.58
CA THR A 206 -6.34 17.75 -14.48
C THR A 206 -5.96 19.08 -13.85
#